data_AF-A0A971UMK6-F1
#
_entry.id   AF-A0A971UMK6-F1
#
_cell.length_a   1.000
_cell.length_b   1.000
_cell.length_c   1.000
_cell.angle_alpha   90.00
_cell.angle_beta   90.00
_cell.angle_gamma   90.00
#
_symmetry.space_group_name_H-M   'P 1'
#
loop_
_entity.id
_entity.type
_entity.pdbx_description
1 polymer ?
#
loop_
_entity_poly.entity_id
_entity_poly.type
_entity_poly.pdbx_seq_one_letter_code
_entity_poly.pdbx_strand_id
1 'polypeptide(L)'
;RLHKHVTALLTEWADAVLFATRKIITKTEDGGFGRERTIAAGLGKDGGERILRTVGSPACVAKNRFDLPAELPLSWPALMQALTSNPQPARPHLRLVGAAPETSTTNSKEN
;
A
#
# COMPACT_ATOMS: atom_id res chain seq x y z
N ARG A 1 9.73 -19.68 -3.13
CA ARG A 1 8.44 -18.99 -3.34
C ARG A 1 7.52 -19.36 -2.19
N LEU A 2 6.87 -18.40 -1.55
CA LEU A 2 5.89 -18.67 -0.50
C LEU A 2 4.65 -19.36 -1.10
N HIS A 3 3.99 -20.24 -0.34
CA HIS A 3 2.77 -20.91 -0.80
C HIS A 3 1.64 -19.89 -0.99
N LYS A 4 0.78 -20.07 -2.01
CA LYS A 4 -0.26 -19.11 -2.38
C LYS A 4 -1.22 -18.82 -1.22
N HIS A 5 -1.66 -19.86 -0.51
CA HIS A 5 -2.57 -19.70 0.64
C HIS A 5 -1.92 -18.95 1.81
N VAL A 6 -0.64 -19.21 2.09
CA VAL A 6 0.07 -18.53 3.18
C VAL A 6 0.29 -17.05 2.83
N THR A 7 0.60 -16.76 1.56
CA THR A 7 0.73 -15.38 1.06
C THR A 7 -0.58 -14.61 1.22
N ALA A 8 -1.70 -15.24 0.87
CA ALA A 8 -3.03 -14.65 1.03
C ALA A 8 -3.35 -14.36 2.51
N LEU A 9 -3.08 -15.33 3.39
CA LEU A 9 -3.31 -15.19 4.83
C LEU A 9 -2.47 -14.06 5.45
N LEU A 10 -1.17 -13.98 5.11
CA LEU A 10 -0.31 -12.91 5.61
C LEU A 10 -0.74 -11.53 5.09
N THR A 11 -1.14 -11.45 3.82
CA THR A 11 -1.61 -10.19 3.22
C THR A 11 -2.94 -9.75 3.83
N GLU A 12 -3.84 -10.69 4.14
CA GLU A 12 -5.09 -10.41 4.86
C GLU A 12 -4.82 -9.96 6.30
N TRP A 13 -3.92 -10.64 7.00
CA TRP A 13 -3.63 -10.37 8.41
C TRP A 13 -2.92 -9.04 8.63
N ALA A 14 -1.91 -8.72 7.81
CA ALA A 14 -1.09 -7.52 7.96
C ALA A 14 -1.89 -6.23 7.72
N ASP A 15 -1.67 -5.18 8.51
CA ASP A 15 -2.32 -3.89 8.28
C ASP A 15 -1.71 -3.12 7.10
N ALA A 16 -0.43 -3.36 6.82
CA ALA A 16 0.25 -2.88 5.61
C ALA A 16 1.13 -3.96 4.97
N VAL A 17 1.12 -4.00 3.64
CA VAL A 17 2.06 -4.74 2.79
C VAL A 17 2.59 -3.74 1.77
N LEU A 18 3.90 -3.52 1.77
CA LEU A 18 4.53 -2.44 1.01
C LEU A 18 5.56 -3.03 0.04
N PHE A 19 5.68 -2.44 -1.15
CA PHE A 19 6.59 -2.94 -2.19
C PHE A 19 7.73 -1.95 -2.45
N ALA A 20 8.96 -2.34 -2.17
CA ALA A 20 10.14 -1.53 -2.42
C ALA A 20 10.67 -1.75 -3.84
N THR A 21 10.82 -0.68 -4.62
CA THR A 21 11.31 -0.74 -5.99
C THR A 21 12.13 0.50 -6.36
N ARG A 22 12.76 0.48 -7.53
CA ARG A 22 13.45 1.64 -8.09
C ARG A 22 12.56 2.30 -9.13
N LYS A 23 12.58 3.63 -9.19
CA LYS A 23 11.90 4.39 -10.22
C LYS A 23 12.75 4.39 -11.49
N ILE A 24 12.22 3.79 -12.56
CA ILE A 24 12.86 3.71 -13.88
C ILE A 24 12.13 4.68 -14.80
N ILE A 25 12.87 5.53 -15.51
CA ILE A 25 12.36 6.43 -16.54
C ILE A 25 13.06 6.12 -17.84
N THR A 26 12.31 6.01 -18.93
CA THR A 26 12.89 5.96 -20.27
C THR A 26 13.27 7.36 -20.71
N LYS A 27 14.58 7.60 -20.86
CA LYS A 27 15.11 8.80 -21.50
C LYS A 27 15.41 8.45 -22.95
N THR A 28 14.96 9.30 -23.85
CA THR A 28 15.28 9.16 -25.26
C THR A 28 16.41 10.12 -25.58
N GLU A 29 17.57 9.58 -25.95
CA GLU A 29 18.72 10.38 -26.38
C GLU A 29 18.82 10.31 -27.91
N ASP A 30 18.95 11.48 -28.53
CA ASP A 30 19.08 11.62 -29.98
C ASP A 30 20.56 11.48 -30.35
N GLY A 31 20.93 10.34 -30.95
CA GLY A 31 22.32 9.98 -31.20
C GLY A 31 22.96 10.67 -32.40
N GLY A 32 22.27 11.62 -33.04
CA GLY A 32 22.64 12.15 -34.35
C GLY A 32 22.46 11.11 -35.47
N PHE A 33 22.34 11.57 -36.73
CA PHE A 33 21.99 10.73 -37.90
C PHE A 33 20.61 10.03 -37.80
N GLY A 34 19.61 10.69 -37.22
CA GLY A 34 18.22 10.19 -37.22
C GLY A 34 18.03 8.84 -36.49
N ARG A 35 18.96 8.47 -35.61
CA ARG A 35 18.87 7.27 -34.77
C ARG A 35 18.50 7.67 -33.35
N GLU A 36 17.21 7.55 -33.07
CA GLU A 36 16.65 7.69 -31.73
C GLU A 36 16.90 6.39 -30.93
N ARG A 37 17.54 6.48 -29.76
CA ARG A 37 17.71 5.34 -28.85
C ARG A 37 16.99 5.61 -27.54
N THR A 38 15.98 4.80 -27.24
CA THR A 38 15.29 4.81 -25.96
C THR A 38 16.09 4.00 -24.93
N ILE A 39 16.65 4.67 -23.92
CA ILE A 39 17.41 4.04 -22.84
C ILE A 39 16.64 4.19 -21.53
N ALA A 40 16.46 3.08 -20.81
CA ALA A 40 15.92 3.11 -19.45
C ALA A 40 17.00 3.61 -18.47
N ALA A 41 16.81 4.82 -17.92
CA ALA A 41 17.67 5.41 -16.90
C ALA A 41 16.91 5.45 -15.56
N GLY A 42 17.56 5.14 -14.44
CA GLY A 42 16.95 5.36 -13.13
C GLY A 42 16.71 6.86 -12.87
N LEU A 43 15.61 7.20 -12.19
CA LEU A 43 15.40 8.57 -11.71
C LEU A 43 16.29 8.82 -10.48
N GLY A 44 16.77 10.06 -10.30
CA GLY A 44 17.60 10.48 -9.16
C GLY A 44 19.05 10.80 -9.53
N LYS A 45 19.74 11.56 -8.65
CA LYS A 45 21.09 12.09 -8.87
C LYS A 45 22.13 11.01 -9.22
N ASP A 46 21.88 9.77 -8.77
CA ASP A 46 22.72 8.58 -9.00
C ASP A 46 21.99 7.44 -9.75
N GLY A 47 20.88 7.73 -10.45
CA GLY A 47 20.17 6.73 -11.27
C GLY A 47 19.52 5.59 -10.47
N GLY A 48 19.09 5.85 -9.23
CA GLY A 48 18.72 4.80 -8.29
C GLY A 48 17.69 5.18 -7.24
N GLU A 49 16.82 6.16 -7.48
CA GLU A 49 15.77 6.55 -6.54
C GLU A 49 14.93 5.33 -6.15
N ARG A 50 14.99 5.01 -4.85
CA ARG A 50 14.27 3.90 -4.25
C ARG A 50 12.97 4.44 -3.69
N ILE A 51 11.87 3.84 -4.13
CA ILE A 51 10.52 4.18 -3.72
C ILE A 51 9.88 2.98 -3.04
N LEU A 52 8.91 3.27 -2.18
CA LEU A 52 8.03 2.30 -1.57
C LEU A 52 6.61 2.56 -2.07
N ARG A 53 6.01 1.54 -2.68
CA ARG A 53 4.63 1.56 -3.16
C ARG A 53 3.71 1.00 -2.10
N THR A 54 2.65 1.74 -1.79
CA THR A 54 1.65 1.37 -0.78
C THR A 54 0.37 0.82 -1.42
N VAL A 55 0.19 1.04 -2.71
CA VAL A 55 -0.98 0.61 -3.49
C VAL A 55 -0.60 -0.53 -4.42
N GLY A 56 -1.46 -1.56 -4.46
CA GLY A 56 -1.26 -2.73 -5.32
C GLY A 56 -1.42 -2.38 -6.80
N SER A 57 -0.64 -3.04 -7.65
CA SER A 57 -0.74 -2.96 -9.11
C SER A 57 -0.46 -4.34 -9.72
N PRO A 58 -0.68 -4.57 -11.02
CA PRO A 58 -0.32 -5.83 -11.65
C PRO A 58 1.17 -6.23 -11.46
N ALA A 59 2.03 -5.24 -11.21
CA ALA A 59 3.45 -5.43 -10.95
C ALA A 59 3.82 -5.57 -9.45
N CYS A 60 2.90 -5.26 -8.52
CA CYS A 60 3.20 -5.29 -7.08
C CYS A 60 2.01 -5.68 -6.20
N VAL A 61 2.25 -6.58 -5.26
CA VAL A 61 1.30 -6.86 -4.16
C VAL A 61 1.51 -5.81 -3.08
N ALA A 62 0.47 -5.06 -2.75
CA ALA A 62 0.50 -4.10 -1.65
C ALA A 62 -0.88 -3.94 -1.01
N LYS A 63 -0.89 -3.53 0.26
CA LYS A 63 -2.06 -3.29 1.09
C LYS A 63 -1.76 -2.10 2.00
N ASN A 64 -2.73 -1.21 2.13
CA ASN A 64 -2.59 0.02 2.90
C ASN A 64 -3.88 0.30 3.66
N ARG A 65 -3.90 -0.03 4.97
CA ARG A 65 -4.98 0.37 5.88
C ARG A 65 -4.72 1.69 6.60
N PHE A 66 -3.53 2.27 6.44
CA PHE A 66 -3.10 3.50 7.12
C PHE A 66 -3.31 4.75 6.26
N ASP A 67 -3.95 4.59 5.10
CA ASP A 67 -4.21 5.69 4.15
C ASP A 67 -2.93 6.48 3.80
N LEU A 68 -1.83 5.74 3.65
CA LEU A 68 -0.54 6.28 3.21
C LEU A 68 -0.60 6.75 1.76
N PRO A 69 0.23 7.75 1.36
CA PRO A 69 0.39 8.13 -0.03
C PRO A 69 0.77 6.94 -0.92
N ALA A 70 0.32 6.95 -2.19
CA ALA A 70 0.50 5.84 -3.12
C ALA A 70 1.98 5.46 -3.36
N GLU A 71 2.85 6.46 -3.35
CA GLU A 71 4.31 6.32 -3.41
C GLU A 71 4.95 7.17 -2.32
N LEU A 72 5.95 6.62 -1.64
CA LEU A 72 6.82 7.36 -0.73
C LEU A 72 8.29 7.01 -0.99
N PRO A 73 9.25 7.88 -0.60
CA PRO A 73 10.66 7.54 -0.64
C PRO A 73 10.94 6.30 0.23
N LEU A 74 11.85 5.42 -0.19
CA LEU A 74 12.30 4.30 0.64
C LEU A 74 13.21 4.81 1.77
N SER A 75 12.64 5.54 2.71
CA SER A 75 13.31 6.09 3.88
C SER A 75 12.43 5.92 5.12
N TRP A 76 13.07 5.54 6.23
CA TRP A 76 12.38 5.39 7.51
C TRP A 76 11.70 6.69 7.98
N PRO A 77 12.33 7.88 7.88
CA PRO A 77 11.69 9.12 8.27
C PRO A 77 10.42 9.43 7.47
N ALA A 78 10.42 9.19 6.15
CA ALA A 78 9.24 9.44 5.32
C ALA A 78 8.09 8.50 5.66
N LEU A 79 8.38 7.23 5.94
CA LEU A 79 7.38 6.26 6.38
C LEU A 79 6.78 6.66 7.73
N MET A 80 7.61 7.02 8.70
CA MET A 80 7.14 7.42 10.03
C MET A 80 6.30 8.68 9.97
N GLN A 81 6.72 9.70 9.20
CA GLN A 81 5.94 10.91 9.00
C GLN A 81 4.57 10.62 8.38
N ALA A 82 4.51 9.74 7.38
CA ALA A 82 3.25 9.37 6.73
C ALA A 82 2.32 8.62 7.69
N LEU A 83 2.86 7.72 8.53
CA LEU A 83 2.09 6.99 9.54
C LEU A 83 1.56 7.89 10.67
N THR A 84 2.32 8.89 11.10
CA THR A 84 1.88 9.79 12.19
C THR A 84 0.94 10.89 11.72
N SER A 85 0.99 11.25 10.43
CA SER A 85 0.16 12.33 9.87
C SER A 85 -1.30 11.93 9.70
N ASN A 86 -1.60 10.63 9.60
CA ASN A 86 -2.96 10.14 9.37
C ASN A 86 -3.32 9.05 10.39
N PRO A 87 -3.71 9.43 11.63
CA PRO A 87 -4.21 8.48 12.61
C PRO A 87 -5.60 8.01 12.19
N GLN A 88 -5.68 7.08 11.24
CA GLN A 88 -6.95 6.47 10.87
C GLN A 88 -7.47 5.63 12.05
N PRO A 89 -8.77 5.73 12.41
CA PRO A 89 -9.34 4.92 13.49
C PRO A 89 -9.27 3.44 13.14
N ALA A 90 -8.85 2.64 14.12
CA ALA A 90 -8.86 1.19 14.02
C ALA A 90 -10.28 0.67 13.71
N ARG A 91 -10.48 0.23 12.46
CA ARG A 91 -11.51 -0.69 11.92
C ARG A 91 -12.99 -0.38 12.24
N PRO A 92 -13.79 0.11 11.26
CA PRO A 92 -15.26 0.14 11.37
C PRO A 92 -15.97 -1.20 11.08
N HIS A 93 -15.27 -2.31 10.78
CA HIS A 93 -15.92 -3.55 10.29
C HIS A 93 -15.45 -4.86 10.94
N LEU A 94 -14.73 -4.83 12.06
CA LEU A 94 -14.49 -6.08 12.80
C LEU A 94 -15.77 -6.42 13.59
N ARG A 95 -16.78 -7.01 12.93
CA ARG A 95 -17.82 -7.72 13.66
C ARG A 95 -17.16 -8.92 14.32
N LEU A 96 -16.99 -8.85 15.64
CA LEU A 96 -16.68 -10.01 16.46
C LEU A 96 -17.78 -11.06 16.21
N VAL A 97 -17.47 -12.11 15.46
CA VAL A 97 -18.37 -13.27 15.32
C VAL A 97 -18.44 -13.92 16.71
N GLY A 98 -19.47 -13.57 17.48
CA GLY A 98 -19.67 -14.10 18.84
C GLY A 98 -20.43 -13.21 19.82
N ALA A 99 -20.63 -11.92 19.55
CA ALA A 99 -21.52 -11.10 20.38
C ALA A 99 -22.97 -11.32 19.93
N ALA A 100 -23.66 -12.28 20.58
CA ALA A 100 -25.09 -12.46 20.42
C ALA A 100 -25.82 -11.13 20.70
N PRO A 101 -26.83 -10.74 19.90
CA PRO A 101 -27.68 -9.62 20.27
C PRO A 101 -28.59 -10.08 21.41
N GLU A 102 -28.36 -9.58 22.62
CA GLU A 102 -29.34 -9.66 23.69
C GLU A 102 -30.56 -8.82 23.26
N THR A 103 -31.61 -9.48 22.81
CA THR A 103 -32.93 -8.87 22.60
C THR A 103 -33.51 -8.46 23.95
N SER A 104 -33.35 -7.20 24.32
CA SER A 104 -34.16 -6.55 25.33
C SER A 104 -35.51 -6.17 24.71
N THR A 105 -36.48 -7.07 24.79
CA THR A 105 -37.89 -6.72 24.53
C THR A 105 -38.38 -5.87 25.71
N THR A 106 -38.32 -4.55 25.57
CA THR A 106 -39.09 -3.63 26.41
C THR A 106 -40.55 -3.71 26.00
N ASN A 107 -41.34 -4.53 26.71
CA ASN A 107 -42.79 -4.48 26.61
C ASN A 107 -43.31 -3.27 27.40
N SER A 108 -43.64 -2.19 26.70
CA SER A 108 -44.46 -1.10 27.20
C SER A 108 -45.59 -0.81 26.19
N LYS A 109 -46.81 -1.18 26.57
CA LYS A 109 -48.13 -0.59 26.21
C LYS A 109 -49.20 -1.44 26.89
N GLU A 110 -49.84 -0.97 27.97
CA GLU A 110 -51.00 -0.06 27.94
C GLU A 110 -52.29 -0.80 27.54
N ASN A 111 -52.97 -1.37 28.55
CA ASN A 111 -54.39 -1.23 28.88
C ASN A 111 -54.80 -2.16 30.03
#